data_AF-A0A352LXV8-F1
#
_entry.id   AF-A0A352LXV8-F1
#
_cell.length_a   1.000
_cell.length_b   1.000
_cell.length_c   1.000
_cell.angle_alpha   90.00
_cell.angle_beta   90.00
_cell.angle_gamma   90.00
#
_symmetry.space_group_name_H-M   'P 1'
#
loop_
_entity.id
_entity.type
_entity.pdbx_description
1 polymer ?
#
loop_
_entity_poly.entity_id
_entity_poly.type
_entity_poly.pdbx_seq_one_letter_code
_entity_poly.pdbx_strand_id
1 'polypeptide(L)'
;MIGNSNGFKWIQSMNDELRLLEKRVFEKPKSASAEDLDKLAKFYWEEYAKERNIRKKIKPIRKAAYFAARAVKAGKEDLMDLELYLRILRAERKSTNPAYENGKNFSLVTGKYLQISGLGEVKILREIKGGMAIESGTVGVGESGILNLKDIDFSKQDTVMIEIMQRGQAVFVDAGGDGNMGAKIRLIDSPEPVLKPTEYRKTVGASEVYVINLPKGKLRMADAWDLAEGTGGVGLEVNPGNYKIAVYMLEDRSFFGFWAVLCKTDNGAVNEVREIEALG
;
A
#
# COMPACT_ATOMS: atom_id res chain seq x y z
N MET A 1 18.93 48.01 -11.15
CA MET A 1 18.33 46.69 -10.85
C MET A 1 17.30 46.37 -11.92
N ILE A 2 17.68 45.65 -12.97
CA ILE A 2 16.74 45.18 -14.00
C ILE A 2 16.11 43.90 -13.42
N GLY A 3 14.90 44.04 -12.88
CA GLY A 3 14.14 42.94 -12.33
C GLY A 3 13.75 41.96 -13.43
N ASN A 4 14.04 40.68 -13.21
CA ASN A 4 13.81 39.58 -14.13
C ASN A 4 12.29 39.30 -14.27
N SER A 5 11.57 40.17 -14.99
CA SER A 5 10.11 40.15 -15.18
C SER A 5 9.63 39.05 -16.15
N ASN A 6 10.55 38.46 -16.91
CA ASN A 6 10.25 37.39 -17.86
C ASN A 6 10.02 36.02 -17.17
N GLY A 7 10.69 35.75 -16.04
CA GLY A 7 10.48 34.51 -15.29
C GLY A 7 9.09 34.41 -14.67
N PHE A 8 8.53 35.54 -14.23
CA PHE A 8 7.24 35.58 -13.53
C PHE A 8 6.05 35.39 -14.49
N LYS A 9 6.11 35.97 -15.69
CA LYS A 9 5.07 35.81 -16.73
C LYS A 9 5.01 34.38 -17.30
N TRP A 10 6.17 33.73 -17.44
CA TRP A 10 6.24 32.36 -17.97
C TRP A 10 5.62 31.34 -17.02
N ILE A 11 5.86 31.49 -15.71
CA ILE A 11 5.26 30.63 -14.68
C ILE A 11 3.73 30.80 -14.61
N GLN A 12 3.23 32.04 -14.74
CA GLN A 12 1.78 32.28 -14.79
C GLN A 12 1.13 31.68 -16.04
N SER A 13 1.74 31.85 -17.21
CA SER A 13 1.26 31.26 -18.48
C SER A 13 1.16 29.74 -18.42
N MET A 14 2.18 29.08 -17.84
CA MET A 14 2.22 27.62 -17.70
C MET A 14 1.14 27.10 -16.74
N ASN A 15 0.83 27.86 -15.67
CA ASN A 15 -0.26 27.53 -14.76
C ASN A 15 -1.64 27.66 -15.41
N ASP A 16 -1.84 28.63 -16.30
CA ASP A 16 -3.10 28.82 -17.01
C ASP A 16 -3.33 27.73 -18.08
N GLU A 17 -2.27 27.32 -18.80
CA GLU A 17 -2.32 26.18 -19.72
C GLU A 17 -2.70 24.87 -19.00
N LEU A 18 -2.12 24.61 -17.83
CA LEU A 18 -2.41 23.41 -17.05
C LEU A 18 -3.83 23.43 -16.45
N ARG A 19 -4.37 24.61 -16.13
CA ARG A 19 -5.78 24.76 -15.72
C ARG A 19 -6.75 24.54 -16.89
N LEU A 20 -6.41 25.01 -18.08
CA LEU A 20 -7.17 24.71 -19.29
C LEU A 20 -7.13 23.23 -19.61
N LEU A 21 -5.96 22.60 -19.49
CA LEU A 21 -5.80 21.15 -19.64
C LEU A 21 -6.67 20.40 -18.64
N GLU A 22 -6.62 20.76 -17.35
CA GLU A 22 -7.47 20.17 -16.31
C GLU A 22 -8.95 20.27 -16.71
N LYS A 23 -9.42 21.46 -17.11
CA LYS A 23 -10.80 21.68 -17.55
C LYS A 23 -11.19 20.74 -18.70
N ARG A 24 -10.34 20.60 -19.72
CA ARG A 24 -10.60 19.66 -20.84
C ARG A 24 -10.68 18.21 -20.37
N VAL A 25 -9.80 17.80 -19.46
CA VAL A 25 -9.80 16.43 -18.90
C VAL A 25 -11.05 16.17 -18.07
N PHE A 26 -11.60 17.17 -17.39
CA PHE A 26 -12.89 17.05 -16.69
C PHE A 26 -14.09 17.01 -17.63
N GLU A 27 -14.09 17.83 -18.69
CA GLU A 27 -15.19 17.87 -19.66
C GLU A 27 -15.24 16.60 -20.54
N LYS A 28 -14.08 16.05 -20.89
CA LYS A 28 -13.98 14.84 -21.72
C LYS A 28 -13.04 13.81 -21.08
N PRO A 29 -13.46 13.17 -19.98
CA PRO A 29 -12.57 12.29 -19.21
C PRO A 29 -12.06 11.11 -20.03
N LYS A 30 -12.90 10.51 -20.87
CA LYS A 30 -12.49 9.32 -21.67
C LYS A 30 -11.51 9.62 -22.80
N SER A 31 -11.31 10.89 -23.18
CA SER A 31 -10.40 11.27 -24.27
C SER A 31 -9.07 11.86 -23.80
N ALA A 32 -8.83 11.89 -22.49
CA ALA A 32 -7.55 12.37 -21.96
C ALA A 32 -6.43 11.38 -22.27
N SER A 33 -5.35 11.86 -22.89
CA SER A 33 -4.16 11.05 -23.18
C SER A 33 -3.37 10.72 -21.91
N ALA A 34 -2.54 9.67 -21.97
CA ALA A 34 -1.64 9.34 -20.87
C ALA A 34 -0.67 10.49 -20.57
N GLU A 35 -0.19 11.20 -21.59
CA GLU A 35 0.71 12.35 -21.49
C GLU A 35 0.05 13.55 -20.82
N ASP A 36 -1.22 13.83 -21.15
CA ASP A 36 -1.98 14.91 -20.51
C ASP A 36 -2.20 14.65 -19.02
N LEU A 37 -2.52 13.39 -18.68
CA LEU A 37 -2.72 12.97 -17.30
C LEU A 37 -1.40 12.99 -16.52
N ASP A 38 -0.29 12.56 -17.14
CA ASP A 38 1.06 12.63 -16.58
C ASP A 38 1.47 14.07 -16.23
N LYS A 39 1.26 15.02 -17.17
CA LYS A 39 1.54 16.45 -16.93
C LYS A 39 0.77 16.98 -15.73
N LEU A 40 -0.52 16.66 -15.63
CA LEU A 40 -1.35 17.08 -14.49
C LEU A 40 -0.88 16.44 -13.17
N ALA A 41 -0.51 15.15 -13.19
CA ALA A 41 0.02 14.47 -12.01
C ALA A 41 1.29 15.15 -11.47
N LYS A 42 2.26 15.41 -12.36
CA LYS A 42 3.52 16.10 -12.04
C LYS A 42 3.29 17.53 -11.55
N PHE A 43 2.42 18.27 -12.21
CA PHE A 43 2.07 19.63 -11.79
C PHE A 43 1.53 19.67 -10.36
N TYR A 44 0.54 18.83 -10.04
CA TYR A 44 -0.04 18.82 -8.69
C TYR A 44 0.91 18.25 -7.64
N TRP A 45 1.82 17.35 -8.01
CA TRP A 45 2.89 16.89 -7.14
C TRP A 45 3.86 18.04 -6.78
N GLU A 46 4.22 18.88 -7.74
CA GLU A 46 5.04 20.06 -7.45
C GLU A 46 4.32 21.07 -6.56
N GLU A 47 3.04 21.33 -6.80
CA GLU A 47 2.23 22.22 -5.94
C GLU A 47 2.15 21.69 -4.51
N TYR A 48 1.98 20.37 -4.35
CA TYR A 48 2.05 19.70 -3.05
C TYR A 48 3.42 19.89 -2.37
N ALA A 49 4.51 19.73 -3.12
CA ALA A 49 5.87 19.84 -2.60
C ALA A 49 6.23 21.29 -2.17
N LYS A 50 5.70 22.30 -2.87
CA LYS A 50 5.94 23.73 -2.60
C LYS A 50 5.08 24.27 -1.46
N GLU A 51 3.88 23.73 -1.26
CA GLU A 51 2.98 24.19 -0.20
C GLU A 51 3.57 23.87 1.18
N ARG A 52 3.47 24.81 2.14
CA ARG A 52 3.95 24.61 3.52
C ARG A 52 2.80 24.34 4.48
N ASN A 53 1.59 24.78 4.14
CA ASN A 53 0.40 24.61 4.94
C ASN A 53 -0.23 23.22 4.72
N ILE A 54 -0.24 22.39 5.76
CA ILE A 54 -0.78 21.01 5.74
C ILE A 54 -2.22 20.96 5.21
N ARG A 55 -3.10 21.89 5.60
CA ARG A 55 -4.50 21.89 5.14
C ARG A 55 -4.62 22.16 3.64
N LYS A 56 -3.72 22.99 3.10
CA LYS A 56 -3.68 23.31 1.67
C LYS A 56 -3.02 22.20 0.84
N LYS A 57 -2.16 21.37 1.44
CA LYS A 57 -1.50 20.21 0.78
C LYS A 57 -2.47 19.11 0.35
N ILE A 58 -3.59 18.95 1.05
CA ILE A 58 -4.54 17.84 0.85
C ILE A 58 -5.13 17.83 -0.58
N LYS A 59 -5.53 18.99 -1.11
CA LYS A 59 -6.16 19.06 -2.43
C LYS A 59 -5.18 18.76 -3.58
N PRO A 60 -3.98 19.36 -3.63
CA PRO A 60 -2.95 19.01 -4.60
C PRO A 60 -2.60 17.52 -4.58
N ILE A 61 -2.35 16.93 -3.40
CA ILE A 61 -1.91 15.52 -3.36
C ILE A 61 -2.99 14.55 -3.85
N ARG A 62 -4.27 14.79 -3.51
CA ARG A 62 -5.41 14.02 -4.04
C ARG A 62 -5.51 14.11 -5.55
N LYS A 63 -5.33 15.32 -6.11
CA LYS A 63 -5.32 15.50 -7.57
C LYS A 63 -4.14 14.79 -8.23
N ALA A 64 -2.94 14.90 -7.66
CA ALA A 64 -1.76 14.22 -8.17
C ALA A 64 -1.97 12.70 -8.21
N ALA A 65 -2.47 12.11 -7.13
CA ALA A 65 -2.78 10.69 -7.03
C ALA A 65 -3.85 10.25 -8.06
N TYR A 66 -4.93 11.02 -8.19
CA TYR A 66 -5.99 10.78 -9.17
C TYR A 66 -5.45 10.74 -10.61
N PHE A 67 -4.68 11.76 -11.01
CA PHE A 67 -4.15 11.83 -12.37
C PHE A 67 -3.07 10.78 -12.64
N ALA A 68 -2.21 10.48 -11.66
CA ALA A 68 -1.22 9.42 -11.75
C ALA A 68 -1.86 8.05 -12.03
N ALA A 69 -2.87 7.68 -11.24
CA ALA A 69 -3.59 6.42 -11.44
C ALA A 69 -4.30 6.36 -12.81
N ARG A 70 -4.86 7.49 -13.25
CA ARG A 70 -5.49 7.59 -14.57
C ARG A 70 -4.49 7.52 -15.72
N ALA A 71 -3.31 8.10 -15.58
CA ALA A 71 -2.25 8.01 -16.59
C ALA A 71 -1.88 6.54 -16.84
N VAL A 72 -1.75 5.74 -15.77
CA VAL A 72 -1.52 4.29 -15.88
C VAL A 72 -2.69 3.57 -16.56
N LYS A 73 -3.94 3.90 -16.21
CA LYS A 73 -5.14 3.35 -16.90
C LYS A 73 -5.18 3.72 -18.38
N ALA A 74 -4.63 4.88 -18.75
CA ALA A 74 -4.54 5.36 -20.12
C ALA A 74 -3.33 4.81 -20.89
N GLY A 75 -2.50 3.96 -20.27
CA GLY A 75 -1.39 3.26 -20.94
C GLY A 75 -0.01 3.85 -20.67
N LYS A 76 0.19 4.66 -19.62
CA LYS A 76 1.54 5.09 -19.22
C LYS A 76 2.38 3.89 -18.75
N GLU A 77 3.58 3.73 -19.30
CA GLU A 77 4.48 2.59 -18.99
C GLU A 77 5.89 3.00 -18.58
N ASP A 78 6.24 4.29 -18.64
CA ASP A 78 7.58 4.76 -18.27
C ASP A 78 7.91 4.46 -16.81
N LEU A 79 9.04 3.79 -16.55
CA LEU A 79 9.41 3.34 -15.22
C LEU A 79 9.68 4.48 -14.23
N MET A 80 10.28 5.58 -14.68
CA MET A 80 10.58 6.73 -13.82
C MET A 80 9.27 7.41 -13.39
N ASP A 81 8.32 7.51 -14.31
CA ASP A 81 7.00 8.07 -14.03
C ASP A 81 6.18 7.15 -13.11
N LEU A 82 6.21 5.84 -13.33
CA LEU A 82 5.57 4.86 -12.43
C LEU A 82 6.17 4.92 -11.02
N GLU A 83 7.49 5.08 -10.89
CA GLU A 83 8.13 5.26 -9.59
C GLU A 83 7.67 6.56 -8.91
N LEU A 84 7.60 7.66 -9.65
CA LEU A 84 7.04 8.92 -9.15
C LEU A 84 5.58 8.74 -8.70
N TYR A 85 4.76 8.02 -9.47
CA TYR A 85 3.36 7.78 -9.13
C TYR A 85 3.21 6.98 -7.84
N LEU A 86 4.07 5.98 -7.60
CA LEU A 86 4.10 5.25 -6.34
C LEU A 86 4.46 6.19 -5.16
N ARG A 87 5.39 7.13 -5.35
CA ARG A 87 5.72 8.14 -4.33
C ARG A 87 4.54 9.08 -4.06
N ILE A 88 3.84 9.52 -5.11
CA ILE A 88 2.63 10.35 -4.99
C ILE A 88 1.55 9.61 -4.19
N LEU A 89 1.26 8.34 -4.52
CA LEU A 89 0.21 7.56 -3.86
C LEU A 89 0.53 7.28 -2.38
N ARG A 90 1.80 6.99 -2.06
CA ARG A 90 2.27 6.88 -0.66
C ARG A 90 2.12 8.20 0.10
N ALA A 91 2.47 9.32 -0.52
CA ALA A 91 2.33 10.63 0.11
C ALA A 91 0.86 11.04 0.32
N GLU A 92 -0.04 10.66 -0.59
CA GLU A 92 -1.48 10.87 -0.44
C GLU A 92 -2.04 10.09 0.75
N ARG A 93 -1.65 8.81 0.88
CA ARG A 93 -2.01 7.96 2.01
C ARG A 93 -1.56 8.55 3.34
N LYS A 94 -0.33 9.10 3.42
CA LYS A 94 0.18 9.74 4.63
C LYS A 94 -0.48 11.08 4.96
N SER A 95 -1.04 11.76 3.96
CA SER A 95 -1.56 13.12 4.10
C SER A 95 -3.08 13.18 4.27
N THR A 96 -3.77 12.08 3.98
CA THR A 96 -5.23 12.01 4.00
C THR A 96 -5.68 10.68 4.59
N ASN A 97 -6.75 10.68 5.38
CA ASN A 97 -7.34 9.44 5.91
C ASN A 97 -7.51 8.45 4.74
N PRO A 98 -7.06 7.18 4.83
CA PRO A 98 -6.98 6.29 3.68
C PRO A 98 -8.37 6.15 3.04
N ALA A 99 -8.54 6.70 1.84
CA ALA A 99 -9.72 6.38 1.04
C ALA A 99 -9.47 5.03 0.37
N TYR A 100 -10.44 4.12 0.39
CA TYR A 100 -10.47 2.84 -0.33
C TYR A 100 -9.93 2.95 -1.78
N GLU A 101 -10.18 4.08 -2.45
CA GLU A 101 -9.67 4.32 -3.82
C GLU A 101 -8.13 4.42 -3.92
N ASN A 102 -7.41 4.87 -2.88
CA ASN A 102 -5.95 4.91 -2.89
C ASN A 102 -5.36 3.50 -2.95
N GLY A 103 -5.81 2.58 -2.09
CA GLY A 103 -5.28 1.20 -2.03
C GLY A 103 -5.38 0.47 -3.37
N LYS A 104 -6.52 0.62 -4.06
CA LYS A 104 -6.73 0.11 -5.42
C LYS A 104 -5.80 0.74 -6.45
N ASN A 105 -5.64 2.07 -6.41
CA ASN A 105 -4.76 2.78 -7.35
C ASN A 105 -3.28 2.44 -7.08
N PHE A 106 -2.86 2.34 -5.82
CA PHE A 106 -1.52 1.92 -5.43
C PHE A 106 -1.20 0.52 -5.96
N SER A 107 -2.14 -0.42 -5.80
CA SER A 107 -2.02 -1.78 -6.30
C SER A 107 -1.93 -1.82 -7.83
N LEU A 108 -2.74 -1.02 -8.52
CA LEU A 108 -2.69 -0.88 -9.98
C LEU A 108 -1.31 -0.39 -10.47
N VAL A 109 -0.82 0.72 -9.90
CA VAL A 109 0.47 1.30 -10.31
C VAL A 109 1.61 0.35 -9.96
N THR A 110 1.56 -0.30 -8.79
CA THR A 110 2.57 -1.29 -8.37
C THR A 110 2.60 -2.47 -9.34
N GLY A 111 1.43 -3.04 -9.68
CA GLY A 111 1.35 -4.14 -10.63
C GLY A 111 1.92 -3.78 -12.00
N LYS A 112 1.67 -2.56 -12.49
CA LYS A 112 2.23 -2.07 -13.75
C LYS A 112 3.75 -1.88 -13.66
N TYR A 113 4.24 -1.25 -12.60
CA TYR A 113 5.67 -1.04 -12.36
C TYR A 113 6.44 -2.36 -12.38
N LEU A 114 5.95 -3.37 -11.65
CA LEU A 114 6.58 -4.69 -11.57
C LEU A 114 6.55 -5.42 -12.92
N GLN A 115 5.44 -5.32 -13.65
CA GLN A 115 5.34 -5.88 -14.99
C GLN A 115 6.42 -5.31 -15.91
N ILE A 116 6.57 -3.98 -15.95
CA ILE A 116 7.52 -3.32 -16.85
C ILE A 116 8.97 -3.52 -16.38
N SER A 117 9.23 -3.59 -15.08
CA SER A 117 10.59 -3.77 -14.53
C SER A 117 11.12 -5.20 -14.65
N GLY A 118 10.35 -6.13 -15.22
CA GLY A 118 10.73 -7.55 -15.30
C GLY A 118 10.63 -8.29 -13.97
N LEU A 119 10.15 -7.63 -12.91
CA LEU A 119 9.92 -8.22 -11.59
C LEU A 119 8.52 -8.83 -11.45
N GLY A 120 7.74 -8.87 -12.54
CA GLY A 120 6.38 -9.40 -12.57
C GLY A 120 6.29 -10.93 -12.49
N GLU A 121 7.33 -11.66 -12.90
CA GLU A 121 7.37 -13.12 -12.77
C GLU A 121 7.90 -13.55 -11.41
N VAL A 122 7.07 -13.33 -10.40
CA VAL A 122 7.38 -13.67 -9.02
C VAL A 122 7.41 -15.20 -8.86
N LYS A 123 8.59 -15.75 -8.57
CA LYS A 123 8.73 -17.17 -8.24
C LYS A 123 8.22 -17.42 -6.83
N ILE A 124 7.17 -18.24 -6.73
CA ILE A 124 6.65 -18.71 -5.44
C ILE A 124 7.57 -19.81 -4.92
N LEU A 125 8.12 -19.59 -3.73
CA LEU A 125 8.90 -20.60 -3.02
C LEU A 125 8.00 -21.53 -2.21
N ARG A 126 7.03 -20.97 -1.48
CA ARG A 126 6.02 -21.70 -0.70
C ARG A 126 4.72 -20.90 -0.64
N GLU A 127 3.58 -21.60 -0.58
CA GLU A 127 2.27 -20.98 -0.44
C GLU A 127 1.34 -21.90 0.35
N ILE A 128 0.56 -21.33 1.28
CA ILE A 128 -0.54 -22.01 1.95
C ILE A 128 -1.81 -21.17 1.81
N LYS A 129 -2.97 -21.83 1.70
CA LYS A 129 -4.29 -21.21 1.61
C LYS A 129 -5.22 -21.85 2.62
N GLY A 130 -6.21 -21.08 3.08
CA GLY A 130 -7.26 -21.53 3.96
C GLY A 130 -8.28 -20.43 4.20
N GLY A 131 -8.96 -20.51 5.33
CA GLY A 131 -9.83 -19.45 5.82
C GLY A 131 -9.40 -19.00 7.22
N MET A 132 -9.89 -17.84 7.63
CA MET A 132 -9.80 -17.34 8.98
C MET A 132 -11.16 -16.75 9.38
N ALA A 133 -11.55 -16.92 10.64
CA ALA A 133 -12.65 -16.16 11.23
C ALA A 133 -12.05 -14.91 11.87
N ILE A 134 -12.58 -13.74 11.54
CA ILE A 134 -12.22 -12.45 12.13
C ILE A 134 -13.35 -12.02 13.06
N GLU A 135 -13.02 -11.76 14.31
CA GLU A 135 -13.95 -11.29 15.36
C GLU A 135 -13.50 -9.98 16.00
N SER A 136 -12.22 -9.63 15.86
CA SER A 136 -11.63 -8.40 16.38
C SER A 136 -11.64 -7.24 15.39
N GLY A 137 -12.21 -7.44 14.19
CA GLY A 137 -11.99 -6.56 13.05
C GLY A 137 -10.53 -6.43 12.60
N THR A 138 -9.58 -7.22 13.14
CA THR A 138 -8.14 -7.04 12.89
C THR A 138 -7.49 -8.35 12.45
N VAL A 139 -6.76 -8.30 11.33
CA VAL A 139 -5.92 -9.41 10.86
C VAL A 139 -4.50 -9.22 11.36
N GLY A 140 -3.98 -10.22 12.06
CA GLY A 140 -2.59 -10.27 12.49
C GLY A 140 -1.76 -11.23 11.65
N VAL A 141 -0.53 -10.85 11.33
CA VAL A 141 0.47 -11.71 10.68
C VAL A 141 1.79 -11.65 11.44
N GLY A 142 2.23 -12.77 12.01
CA GLY A 142 3.45 -12.80 12.82
C GLY A 142 3.81 -14.19 13.28
N GLU A 143 4.82 -14.31 14.15
CA GLU A 143 5.19 -15.60 14.71
C GLU A 143 4.28 -15.98 15.90
N SER A 144 3.60 -17.12 15.78
CA SER A 144 2.67 -17.60 16.82
C SER A 144 3.39 -17.89 18.14
N GLY A 145 2.77 -17.51 19.26
CA GLY A 145 3.25 -17.84 20.61
C GLY A 145 4.45 -17.00 21.10
N ILE A 146 4.81 -15.94 20.38
CA ILE A 146 5.79 -14.93 20.85
C ILE A 146 5.08 -13.67 21.38
N LEU A 147 3.90 -13.38 20.85
CA LEU A 147 3.13 -12.20 21.22
C LEU A 147 2.42 -12.43 22.55
N ASN A 148 2.60 -11.50 23.49
CA ASN A 148 1.81 -11.49 24.72
C ASN A 148 0.69 -10.44 24.59
N LEU A 149 -0.47 -10.88 24.12
CA LEU A 149 -1.67 -10.03 24.02
C LEU A 149 -2.69 -10.28 25.15
N LYS A 150 -2.45 -11.24 26.05
CA LYS A 150 -3.49 -11.82 26.91
C LYS A 150 -4.01 -10.94 28.05
N ASP A 151 -3.34 -9.82 28.34
CA ASP A 151 -3.72 -8.91 29.42
C ASP A 151 -3.73 -7.45 28.96
N ILE A 152 -3.92 -7.22 27.67
CA ILE A 152 -3.97 -5.86 27.13
C ILE A 152 -5.31 -5.23 27.50
N ASP A 153 -5.25 -4.10 28.19
CA ASP A 153 -6.37 -3.18 28.34
C ASP A 153 -6.88 -2.80 26.95
N PHE A 154 -8.15 -3.12 26.64
CA PHE A 154 -8.78 -2.83 25.34
C PHE A 154 -8.61 -1.36 24.93
N SER A 155 -8.57 -0.41 25.88
CA SER A 155 -8.36 1.01 25.58
C SER A 155 -6.96 1.34 25.04
N LYS A 156 -6.01 0.39 25.15
CA LYS A 156 -4.62 0.51 24.70
C LYS A 156 -4.26 -0.48 23.61
N GLN A 157 -5.23 -1.24 23.10
CA GLN A 157 -5.00 -2.30 22.11
C GLN A 157 -4.19 -1.80 20.91
N ASP A 158 -4.63 -0.71 20.27
CA ASP A 158 -3.95 -0.14 19.10
C ASP A 158 -2.51 0.28 19.43
N THR A 159 -2.30 0.94 20.57
CA THR A 159 -0.96 1.35 21.02
C THR A 159 -0.03 0.16 21.15
N VAL A 160 -0.50 -0.94 21.76
CA VAL A 160 0.32 -2.15 21.92
C VAL A 160 0.59 -2.83 20.58
N MET A 161 -0.42 -2.93 19.70
CA MET A 161 -0.25 -3.47 18.36
C MET A 161 0.77 -2.65 17.54
N ILE A 162 0.70 -1.32 17.63
CA ILE A 162 1.66 -0.41 16.99
C ILE A 162 3.08 -0.67 17.52
N GLU A 163 3.27 -0.80 18.84
CA GLU A 163 4.58 -1.11 19.42
C GLU A 163 5.13 -2.46 18.94
N ILE A 164 4.28 -3.48 18.84
CA ILE A 164 4.64 -4.81 18.32
C ILE A 164 5.07 -4.70 16.85
N MET A 165 4.35 -3.91 16.04
CA MET A 165 4.71 -3.66 14.65
C MET A 165 6.02 -2.87 14.52
N GLN A 166 6.24 -1.85 15.34
CA GLN A 166 7.48 -1.07 15.37
C GLN A 166 8.71 -1.97 15.67
N ARG A 167 8.53 -2.96 16.56
CA ARG A 167 9.56 -3.97 16.88
C ARG A 167 9.68 -5.08 15.82
N GLY A 168 8.82 -5.07 14.81
CA GLY A 168 8.77 -6.09 13.74
C GLY A 168 8.44 -7.49 14.23
N GLN A 169 7.63 -7.61 15.27
CA GLN A 169 7.23 -8.93 15.79
C GLN A 169 5.99 -9.47 15.05
N ALA A 170 5.12 -8.58 14.58
CA ALA A 170 3.96 -8.90 13.76
C ALA A 170 3.55 -7.68 12.92
N VAL A 171 2.62 -7.89 12.00
CA VAL A 171 1.88 -6.86 11.27
C VAL A 171 0.41 -7.02 11.61
N PHE A 172 -0.26 -5.92 11.96
CA PHE A 172 -1.70 -5.89 12.13
C PHE A 172 -2.30 -4.94 11.10
N VAL A 173 -3.43 -5.34 10.53
CA VAL A 173 -4.22 -4.52 9.62
C VAL A 173 -5.68 -4.63 9.98
N ASP A 174 -6.41 -3.52 9.87
CA ASP A 174 -7.85 -3.51 10.06
C ASP A 174 -8.53 -4.14 8.84
N ALA A 175 -9.38 -5.13 9.12
CA ALA A 175 -10.07 -5.96 8.15
C ALA A 175 -11.33 -5.30 7.57
N GLY A 176 -11.76 -4.18 8.15
CA GLY A 176 -13.00 -3.46 7.82
C GLY A 176 -14.26 -4.08 8.42
N GLY A 177 -14.16 -5.23 9.09
CA GLY A 177 -15.27 -5.89 9.77
C GLY A 177 -14.99 -7.35 10.11
N ASP A 178 -16.01 -7.98 10.69
CA ASP A 178 -15.97 -9.36 11.18
C ASP A 178 -16.50 -10.36 10.14
N GLY A 179 -16.10 -11.63 10.26
CA GLY A 179 -16.64 -12.73 9.47
C GLY A 179 -15.60 -13.74 9.00
N ASN A 180 -16.05 -14.68 8.17
CA ASN A 180 -15.20 -15.71 7.59
C ASN A 180 -14.57 -15.19 6.29
N MET A 181 -13.25 -15.15 6.25
CA MET A 181 -12.50 -14.57 5.15
C MET A 181 -11.45 -15.55 4.62
N GLY A 182 -11.17 -15.46 3.32
CA GLY A 182 -10.10 -16.22 2.71
C GLY A 182 -8.74 -15.78 3.21
N ALA A 183 -7.82 -16.73 3.33
CA ALA A 183 -6.50 -16.51 3.90
C ALA A 183 -5.43 -17.13 3.01
N LYS A 184 -4.35 -16.41 2.72
CA LYS A 184 -3.15 -16.95 2.04
C LYS A 184 -1.88 -16.38 2.62
N ILE A 185 -0.89 -17.23 2.88
CA ILE A 185 0.49 -16.81 3.16
C ILE A 185 1.36 -17.33 2.03
N ARG A 186 2.23 -16.47 1.50
CA ARG A 186 3.12 -16.81 0.39
C ARG A 186 4.52 -16.29 0.65
N LEU A 187 5.51 -17.17 0.49
CA LEU A 187 6.92 -16.82 0.42
C LEU A 187 7.36 -16.77 -1.04
N ILE A 188 8.01 -15.68 -1.44
CA ILE A 188 8.46 -15.44 -2.81
C ILE A 188 9.95 -15.14 -2.90
N ASP A 189 10.52 -15.42 -4.06
CA ASP A 189 11.89 -15.07 -4.43
C ASP A 189 11.87 -13.74 -5.21
N SER A 190 11.93 -12.63 -4.46
CA SER A 190 11.80 -11.27 -4.98
C SER A 190 12.41 -10.27 -4.00
N PRO A 191 12.97 -9.13 -4.47
CA PRO A 191 13.45 -8.07 -3.58
C PRO A 191 12.32 -7.40 -2.76
N GLU A 192 11.07 -7.50 -3.21
CA GLU A 192 9.89 -6.89 -2.57
C GLU A 192 8.73 -7.89 -2.43
N PRO A 193 7.90 -7.79 -1.37
CA PRO A 193 6.79 -8.70 -1.10
C PRO A 193 5.58 -8.36 -1.97
N VAL A 194 5.53 -8.88 -3.20
CA VAL A 194 4.59 -8.45 -4.24
C VAL A 194 3.65 -9.57 -4.70
N LEU A 195 2.45 -9.20 -5.14
CA LEU A 195 1.47 -10.13 -5.72
C LEU A 195 1.90 -10.60 -7.11
N LYS A 196 1.25 -11.66 -7.62
CA LYS A 196 1.36 -11.96 -9.06
C LYS A 196 0.64 -10.89 -9.88
N PRO A 197 1.09 -10.59 -11.11
CA PRO A 197 0.44 -9.64 -12.02
C PRO A 197 -1.06 -9.86 -12.18
N THR A 198 -1.50 -11.12 -12.25
CA THR A 198 -2.91 -11.50 -12.41
C THR A 198 -3.78 -11.16 -11.19
N GLU A 199 -3.16 -11.00 -10.02
CA GLU A 199 -3.85 -10.84 -8.74
C GLU A 199 -4.07 -9.37 -8.39
N TYR A 200 -3.20 -8.46 -8.87
CA TYR A 200 -3.33 -7.01 -8.67
C TYR A 200 -4.68 -6.42 -9.13
N ARG A 201 -5.34 -7.05 -10.11
CA ARG A 201 -6.66 -6.60 -10.58
C ARG A 201 -7.79 -6.82 -9.57
N LYS A 202 -7.56 -7.70 -8.59
CA LYS A 202 -8.52 -8.05 -7.53
C LYS A 202 -8.20 -7.34 -6.22
N THR A 203 -7.08 -6.62 -6.15
CA THR A 203 -6.64 -5.95 -4.93
C THR A 203 -7.47 -4.70 -4.70
N VAL A 204 -8.06 -4.62 -3.51
CA VAL A 204 -8.85 -3.47 -3.06
C VAL A 204 -8.10 -2.64 -2.02
N GLY A 205 -7.23 -3.30 -1.23
CA GLY A 205 -6.36 -2.66 -0.25
C GLY A 205 -4.98 -3.32 -0.17
N ALA A 206 -3.98 -2.55 0.25
CA ALA A 206 -2.63 -3.04 0.49
C ALA A 206 -1.98 -2.28 1.66
N SER A 207 -1.28 -3.00 2.53
CA SER A 207 -0.47 -2.41 3.60
C SER A 207 0.77 -1.71 3.02
N GLU A 208 1.44 -0.90 3.82
CA GLU A 208 2.86 -0.61 3.59
C GLU A 208 3.70 -1.90 3.66
N VAL A 209 4.95 -1.80 3.22
CA VAL A 209 5.91 -2.91 3.38
C VAL A 209 6.54 -2.79 4.76
N TYR A 210 6.35 -3.80 5.58
CA TYR A 210 6.96 -3.90 6.90
C TYR A 210 8.08 -4.93 6.90
N VAL A 211 8.98 -4.85 7.88
CA VAL A 211 9.97 -5.88 8.17
C VAL A 211 9.58 -6.60 9.46
N ILE A 212 9.41 -7.92 9.39
CA ILE A 212 9.17 -8.77 10.56
C ILE A 212 10.34 -9.73 10.81
N ASN A 213 10.61 -10.02 12.08
CA ASN A 213 11.57 -11.02 12.53
C ASN A 213 10.83 -12.28 12.96
N LEU A 214 11.19 -13.42 12.35
CA LEU A 214 10.63 -14.73 12.64
C LEU A 214 11.74 -15.63 13.22
N PRO A 215 12.10 -15.52 14.50
CA PRO A 215 13.20 -16.26 15.09
C PRO A 215 13.03 -17.79 15.07
N LYS A 216 11.81 -18.35 15.08
CA LYS A 216 11.60 -19.80 14.97
C LYS A 216 11.00 -20.22 13.63
N GLY A 217 10.68 -19.26 12.75
CA GLY A 217 10.16 -19.51 11.42
C GLY A 217 8.70 -19.99 11.37
N LYS A 218 7.93 -19.86 12.46
CA LYS A 218 6.53 -20.30 12.56
C LYS A 218 5.56 -19.16 12.31
N LEU A 219 5.42 -18.77 11.05
CA LEU A 219 4.54 -17.68 10.66
C LEU A 219 3.07 -18.12 10.69
N ARG A 220 2.19 -17.24 11.18
CA ARG A 220 0.75 -17.41 11.16
C ARG A 220 0.06 -16.12 10.74
N MET A 221 -1.08 -16.26 10.08
CA MET A 221 -2.03 -15.19 9.80
C MET A 221 -3.39 -15.63 10.30
N ALA A 222 -3.97 -14.85 11.20
CA ALA A 222 -5.22 -15.13 11.87
C ALA A 222 -5.87 -13.82 12.34
N ASP A 223 -7.00 -13.92 13.04
CA ASP A 223 -7.47 -12.83 13.90
C ASP A 223 -6.36 -12.42 14.89
N ALA A 224 -6.32 -11.14 15.25
CA ALA A 224 -5.27 -10.59 16.10
C ALA A 224 -5.12 -11.35 17.43
N TRP A 225 -6.23 -11.78 18.05
CA TRP A 225 -6.19 -12.50 19.33
C TRP A 225 -5.73 -13.95 19.16
N ASP A 226 -6.23 -14.63 18.12
CA ASP A 226 -5.82 -15.98 17.75
C ASP A 226 -4.32 -16.08 17.43
N LEU A 227 -3.74 -15.03 16.84
CA LEU A 227 -2.31 -14.98 16.51
C LEU A 227 -1.43 -15.16 17.76
N ALA A 228 -1.80 -14.51 18.88
CA ALA A 228 -1.07 -14.61 20.13
C ALA A 228 -1.18 -16.01 20.76
N GLU A 229 -2.34 -16.63 20.64
CA GLU A 229 -2.58 -17.99 21.16
C GLU A 229 -2.01 -19.08 20.25
N GLY A 230 -1.69 -18.74 19.00
CA GLY A 230 -1.23 -19.68 17.99
C GLY A 230 -2.34 -20.58 17.44
N THR A 231 -3.60 -20.14 17.59
CA THR A 231 -4.81 -20.80 17.11
C THR A 231 -5.32 -20.13 15.83
N GLY A 232 -6.35 -20.70 15.20
CA GLY A 232 -7.04 -20.07 14.07
C GLY A 232 -6.22 -19.87 12.79
N GLY A 233 -6.90 -19.41 11.74
CA GLY A 233 -6.27 -18.96 10.49
C GLY A 233 -5.36 -19.97 9.77
N VAL A 234 -4.29 -19.46 9.17
CA VAL A 234 -3.34 -20.23 8.33
C VAL A 234 -1.91 -20.05 8.79
N GLY A 235 -1.09 -21.11 8.71
CA GLY A 235 0.32 -21.09 9.16
C GLY A 235 1.29 -21.58 8.10
N LEU A 236 2.48 -20.98 8.04
CA LEU A 236 3.54 -21.35 7.11
C LEU A 236 4.88 -21.45 7.84
N GLU A 237 5.58 -22.57 7.67
CA GLU A 237 6.96 -22.71 8.15
C GLU A 237 7.96 -22.15 7.14
N VAL A 238 8.83 -21.26 7.62
CA VAL A 238 9.91 -20.62 6.87
C VAL A 238 11.23 -20.71 7.63
N ASN A 239 12.35 -20.42 6.97
CA ASN A 239 13.63 -20.37 7.68
C ASN A 239 13.66 -19.19 8.67
N PRO A 240 14.28 -19.32 9.85
CA PRO A 240 14.42 -18.21 10.79
C PRO A 240 15.02 -16.92 10.20
N GLY A 241 14.64 -15.77 10.73
CA GLY A 241 15.25 -14.46 10.45
C GLY A 241 14.27 -13.41 9.93
N ASN A 242 14.79 -12.37 9.25
CA ASN A 242 13.99 -11.23 8.83
C ASN A 242 13.31 -11.43 7.48
N TYR A 243 12.11 -10.85 7.34
CA TYR A 243 11.32 -10.87 6.11
C TYR A 243 10.68 -9.51 5.89
N LYS A 244 10.70 -9.02 4.64
CA LYS A 244 9.74 -7.99 4.23
C LYS A 244 8.38 -8.65 4.05
N ILE A 245 7.33 -7.96 4.46
CA ILE A 245 5.96 -8.42 4.35
C ILE A 245 5.05 -7.30 3.89
N ALA A 246 4.09 -7.64 3.02
CA ALA A 246 2.94 -6.81 2.71
C ALA A 246 1.66 -7.66 2.79
N VAL A 247 0.60 -7.06 3.33
CA VAL A 247 -0.73 -7.66 3.43
C VAL A 247 -1.62 -7.00 2.40
N TYR A 248 -2.26 -7.83 1.59
CA TYR A 248 -3.16 -7.41 0.53
C TYR A 248 -4.57 -7.88 0.84
N MET A 249 -5.53 -7.00 0.69
CA MET A 249 -6.95 -7.31 0.70
C MET A 249 -7.43 -7.48 -0.73
N LEU A 250 -8.03 -8.64 -1.01
CA LEU A 250 -8.49 -9.01 -2.34
C LEU A 250 -9.97 -9.32 -2.34
N GLU A 251 -10.64 -8.82 -3.37
CA GLU A 251 -12.06 -9.02 -3.60
C GLU A 251 -12.30 -9.40 -5.07
N ASP A 252 -13.06 -10.47 -5.28
CA ASP A 252 -13.74 -10.76 -6.53
C ASP A 252 -15.17 -11.24 -6.27
N ARG A 253 -15.94 -11.50 -7.33
CA ARG A 253 -17.37 -11.89 -7.22
C ARG A 253 -17.62 -13.12 -6.33
N SER A 254 -16.60 -13.93 -6.06
CA SER A 254 -16.68 -15.20 -5.33
C SER A 254 -15.76 -15.28 -4.12
N PHE A 255 -14.91 -14.28 -3.90
CA PHE A 255 -13.84 -14.35 -2.92
C PHE A 255 -13.62 -12.99 -2.26
N PHE A 256 -13.50 -13.03 -0.93
CA PHE A 256 -13.05 -11.92 -0.12
C PHE A 256 -12.03 -12.44 0.87
N GLY A 257 -10.86 -11.81 0.97
CA GLY A 257 -9.85 -12.26 1.92
C GLY A 257 -8.50 -11.55 1.84
N PHE A 258 -7.59 -12.01 2.69
CA PHE A 258 -6.28 -11.41 2.90
C PHE A 258 -5.15 -12.32 2.49
N TRP A 259 -4.17 -11.74 1.81
CA TRP A 259 -2.95 -12.42 1.44
C TRP A 259 -1.73 -11.71 2.02
N ALA A 260 -0.98 -12.43 2.85
CA ALA A 260 0.34 -12.01 3.31
C ALA A 260 1.41 -12.52 2.35
N VAL A 261 2.16 -11.62 1.73
CA VAL A 261 3.31 -11.96 0.89
C VAL A 261 4.58 -11.62 1.62
N LEU A 262 5.55 -12.53 1.60
CA LEU A 262 6.83 -12.39 2.26
C LEU A 262 7.98 -12.59 1.27
N CYS A 263 9.04 -11.81 1.42
CA CYS A 263 10.35 -12.09 0.85
C CYS A 263 11.45 -11.94 1.90
N LYS A 264 12.51 -12.74 1.77
CA LYS A 264 13.62 -12.74 2.72
C LYS A 264 14.40 -11.42 2.63
N THR A 265 14.88 -10.92 3.75
CA THR A 265 15.73 -9.72 3.80
C THR A 265 16.78 -9.85 4.89
N ASP A 266 17.91 -9.17 4.71
CA ASP A 266 18.94 -9.02 5.73
C ASP A 266 18.70 -7.79 6.62
N ASN A 267 17.82 -6.89 6.20
CA ASN A 267 17.48 -5.69 6.98
C ASN A 267 16.80 -6.08 8.31
N GLY A 268 17.21 -5.42 9.39
CA GLY A 268 16.53 -5.51 10.68
C GLY A 268 15.15 -4.82 10.66
N ALA A 269 14.32 -5.15 11.66
CA ALA A 269 13.03 -4.51 11.84
C ALA A 269 13.21 -3.04 12.26
N VAL A 270 12.88 -2.11 11.37
CA VAL A 270 12.78 -0.68 11.65
C VAL A 270 11.52 -0.17 10.96
N ASN A 271 10.36 -0.44 11.56
CA ASN A 271 9.07 -0.04 11.00
C ASN A 271 8.63 1.30 11.61
N GLU A 272 8.38 2.30 10.76
CA GLU A 272 7.81 3.57 11.19
C GLU A 272 6.27 3.50 11.19
N VAL A 273 5.71 2.85 12.22
CA VAL A 273 4.25 2.67 12.36
C VAL A 273 3.67 3.71 13.29
N ARG A 274 2.57 4.35 12.89
CA ARG A 274 1.85 5.37 13.68
C ARG A 274 0.39 5.03 13.95
N GLU A 275 -0.19 4.17 13.12
CA GLU A 275 -1.57 3.71 13.19
C GLU A 275 -1.67 2.31 12.56
N ILE A 276 -2.73 1.57 12.89
CA ILE A 276 -3.07 0.32 12.21
C ILE A 276 -3.73 0.66 10.89
N GLU A 277 -3.22 0.09 9.79
CA GLU A 277 -3.73 0.42 8.46
C GLU A 277 -5.08 -0.26 8.21
N ALA A 278 -6.10 0.52 7.88
CA ALA A 278 -7.34 0.02 7.28
C ALA A 278 -7.13 -0.34 5.81
N LEU A 279 -7.44 -1.59 5.45
CA LEU A 279 -7.37 -2.06 4.06
C LEU A 279 -8.74 -2.06 3.36
N GLY A 280 -9.83 -1.98 4.12
CA GLY A 280 -11.22 -1.95 3.66
C GLY A 280 -11.92 -0.63 3.94
#